data_AF-A0A1V9U7P1-F1
#
_entry.id   AF-A0A1V9U7P1-F1
#
_cell.length_a   1.000
_cell.length_b   1.000
_cell.length_c   1.000
_cell.angle_alpha   90.00
_cell.angle_beta   90.00
_cell.angle_gamma   90.00
#
_symmetry.space_group_name_H-M   'P 1'
#
loop_
_entity.id
_entity.type
_entity.pdbx_description
1 polymer ?
#
loop_
_entity_poly.entity_id
_entity_poly.type
_entity_poly.pdbx_seq_one_letter_code
_entity_poly.pdbx_strand_id
1 'polypeptide(L)' 'MDQIRVDQQNLPKKERYGIGELLKTIDLKRPTYYDERKRIINKNDKYADVKVVIKEKGKWRGSYTYGYRRIMPLL' A
#
# COMPACT_ATOMS: atom_id res chain seq x y z
N MET A 1 -19.59 -4.50 2.87
CA MET A 1 -19.41 -4.55 1.40
C MET A 1 -19.71 -3.16 0.86
N ASP A 2 -18.88 -2.59 0.00
CA ASP A 2 -19.12 -1.25 -0.58
C ASP A 2 -20.40 -1.24 -1.42
N GLN A 3 -21.25 -0.23 -1.22
CA GLN A 3 -22.52 -0.05 -1.96
C GLN A 3 -22.32 -0.15 -3.48
N ILE A 4 -21.24 0.45 -3.98
CA ILE A 4 -20.84 0.43 -5.39
C ILE A 4 -20.65 -1.00 -5.93
N ARG A 5 -20.09 -1.92 -5.12
CA ARG A 5 -19.90 -3.31 -5.57
C ARG A 5 -21.21 -4.07 -5.66
N VAL A 6 -22.17 -3.77 -4.77
CA VAL A 6 -23.50 -4.37 -4.76
C VAL A 6 -24.29 -3.87 -5.99
N ASP A 7 -24.27 -2.57 -6.24
CA ASP A 7 -24.97 -1.94 -7.37
C ASP A 7 -24.45 -2.47 -8.72
N GLN A 8 -23.15 -2.67 -8.85
CA GLN A 8 -22.53 -3.24 -10.06
C GLN A 8 -22.84 -4.73 -10.28
N GLN A 9 -23.09 -5.51 -9.23
CA GLN A 9 -23.45 -6.92 -9.38
C GLN A 9 -24.85 -7.10 -9.94
N ASN A 10 -25.76 -6.16 -9.63
CA ASN A 10 -27.14 -6.17 -10.10
C ASN A 10 -27.29 -5.74 -11.57
N LEU A 11 -26.27 -5.07 -12.14
CA LEU A 11 -26.26 -4.64 -13.53
C LEU A 11 -25.80 -5.76 -14.49
N PRO A 12 -26.35 -5.82 -15.71
CA PRO A 12 -25.82 -6.66 -16.79
C PRO A 12 -24.34 -6.37 -17.06
N LYS A 13 -23.54 -7.39 -17.40
CA LYS A 13 -22.08 -7.24 -17.56
C LYS A 13 -21.67 -6.14 -18.57
N LYS A 14 -22.52 -5.87 -19.57
CA LYS A 14 -22.32 -4.83 -20.59
C LYS A 14 -22.47 -3.40 -20.04
N GLU A 15 -23.19 -3.23 -18.94
CA GLU A 15 -23.52 -1.94 -18.31
C GLU A 15 -22.68 -1.66 -17.06
N ARG A 16 -21.80 -2.59 -16.69
CA ARG A 16 -20.87 -2.41 -15.57
C ARG A 16 -19.72 -1.50 -15.99
N TYR A 17 -19.27 -0.66 -15.06
CA TYR A 17 -18.16 0.25 -15.31
C TYR A 17 -16.88 -0.53 -15.62
N GLY A 18 -16.27 -0.21 -16.75
CA GLY A 18 -14.94 -0.71 -17.07
C GLY A 18 -13.89 -0.03 -16.19
N ILE A 19 -12.90 -0.78 -15.72
CA ILE A 19 -11.77 -0.18 -14.98
C ILE A 19 -11.10 0.96 -15.76
N GLY A 20 -11.06 0.88 -17.10
CA GLY A 20 -10.51 1.94 -17.95
C GLY A 20 -11.35 3.22 -17.92
N GLU A 21 -12.67 3.12 -17.88
CA GLU A 21 -13.58 4.27 -17.78
C GLU A 21 -13.46 4.93 -16.41
N LEU A 22 -13.43 4.13 -15.34
CA LEU A 22 -13.25 4.61 -13.97
C LEU A 22 -11.92 5.35 -13.79
N LEU A 23 -10.86 4.86 -14.44
CA LEU A 23 -9.55 5.52 -14.39
C LEU A 23 -9.56 6.84 -15.18
N LYS A 24 -10.28 6.88 -16.32
CA LYS A 24 -10.40 8.07 -17.16
C LYS A 24 -11.21 9.18 -16.47
N THR A 25 -12.27 8.85 -15.72
CA THR A 25 -13.09 9.85 -15.02
C THR A 25 -12.34 10.56 -13.90
N ILE A 26 -11.40 9.89 -13.25
CA ILE A 26 -10.56 10.46 -12.18
C ILE A 26 -9.21 10.99 -12.70
N ASP A 27 -9.05 11.09 -14.02
CA ASP A 27 -7.80 11.48 -14.71
C ASP A 27 -6.56 10.70 -14.23
N LEU A 28 -6.75 9.42 -13.89
CA LEU A 28 -5.67 8.55 -13.43
C LEU A 28 -5.20 7.65 -14.57
N LYS A 29 -3.91 7.71 -14.86
CA LYS A 29 -3.30 6.80 -15.84
C LYS A 29 -3.32 5.37 -15.32
N ARG A 30 -3.73 4.43 -16.17
CA ARG A 30 -3.63 2.99 -15.87
C ARG A 30 -2.16 2.62 -15.67
N PRO A 31 -1.78 1.97 -14.56
CA PRO A 31 -0.40 1.56 -14.34
C PRO A 31 0.00 0.49 -15.36
N THR A 32 1.23 0.61 -15.85
CA THR A 32 1.86 -0.38 -16.74
C THR A 32 2.78 -1.31 -15.96
N TYR A 33 3.18 -2.41 -16.61
CA TYR A 33 4.21 -3.32 -16.09
C TYR A 33 5.48 -2.57 -15.64
N TYR A 34 5.93 -1.60 -16.42
CA TYR A 34 7.13 -0.82 -16.10
C TYR A 34 6.92 0.11 -14.89
N ASP A 35 5.72 0.66 -14.71
CA ASP A 35 5.40 1.49 -13.53
C ASP A 35 5.39 0.65 -12.24
N GLU A 36 4.90 -0.59 -12.31
CA GLU A 36 4.96 -1.54 -11.20
C GLU A 36 6.41 -1.95 -10.89
N ARG A 37 7.21 -2.27 -11.92
CA ARG A 37 8.65 -2.56 -11.76
C ARG A 37 9.38 -1.38 -11.11
N LYS A 38 9.09 -0.15 -11.54
CA LYS A 38 9.68 1.06 -10.96
C LYS A 38 9.28 1.25 -9.49
N ARG A 39 8.04 0.93 -9.11
CA ARG A 39 7.56 1.00 -7.70
C ARG A 39 8.19 -0.07 -6.80
N ILE A 40 8.42 -1.28 -7.33
CA ILE A 40 9.08 -2.35 -6.58
C ILE A 40 10.55 -2.00 -6.33
N ILE A 41 11.24 -1.50 -7.37
CA ILE A 41 12.64 -1.05 -7.25
C ILE A 41 12.75 0.15 -6.31
N ASN A 42 11.90 1.16 -6.50
CA ASN A 42 11.88 2.37 -5.68
C ASN A 42 10.81 2.26 -4.60
N LYS A 43 10.88 1.20 -3.79
CA LYS A 43 9.90 0.98 -2.72
C LYS A 43 9.99 2.13 -1.71
N ASN A 44 8.97 2.97 -1.69
CA ASN A 44 8.83 4.00 -0.67
C ASN A 44 8.20 3.40 0.58
N ASP A 45 8.99 3.24 1.64
CA ASP A 45 8.48 2.81 2.94
C ASP A 45 7.83 4.01 3.65
N LYS A 46 6.49 4.09 3.62
CA LYS A 46 5.69 5.13 4.29
C LYS A 46 6.07 5.33 5.77
N TYR A 47 6.60 4.29 6.42
CA TYR A 47 6.94 4.33 7.83
C TYR A 47 8.46 4.37 8.08
N ALA A 48 9.28 4.69 7.07
CA ALA A 48 10.73 4.75 7.20
C ALA A 48 11.17 5.62 8.40
N ASP A 49 10.68 6.86 8.47
CA ASP A 49 11.04 7.81 9.52
C ASP A 49 10.56 7.33 10.90
N VAL A 50 9.33 6.81 10.97
CA VAL A 50 8.75 6.30 12.21
C VAL A 50 9.52 5.08 12.72
N LYS A 51 9.99 4.21 11.82
CA LYS A 51 10.79 3.03 12.18
C LYS A 51 12.14 3.43 12.78
N VAL A 52 12.77 4.51 12.29
CA VAL A 52 14.00 5.05 12.89
C VAL A 52 13.74 5.47 14.34
N VAL A 53 12.69 6.26 14.58
CA VAL A 53 12.32 6.72 15.94
C VAL A 53 12.02 5.55 16.88
N ILE A 54 11.28 4.53 16.42
CA ILE A 54 10.98 3.34 17.22
C ILE A 54 12.27 2.57 17.54
N LYS A 55 13.20 2.45 16.58
CA LYS A 55 14.49 1.77 16.79
C LYS A 55 15.33 2.47 17.87
N GLU A 56 15.40 3.79 17.85
CA GLU A 56 16.16 4.56 18.85
C GLU A 56 15.55 4.41 20.24
N LYS A 57 14.22 4.59 20.37
CA LYS A 57 13.53 4.49 21.66
C LYS A 57 13.47 3.06 22.21
N GLY A 58 13.48 2.06 21.33
CA GLY A 58 13.45 0.64 21.69
C GLY A 58 14.80 0.06 22.10
N LYS A 59 15.87 0.86 22.14
CA LYS A 59 17.20 0.38 22.53
C LYS A 59 17.30 0.25 24.05
N TRP A 60 17.30 -0.99 24.55
CA TRP A 60 17.48 -1.29 25.97
C TRP A 60 18.61 -2.29 26.17
N ARG A 61 19.63 -1.92 26.96
CA ARG A 61 20.82 -2.76 27.25
C ARG A 61 21.44 -3.42 26.00
N GLY A 62 21.54 -2.67 24.90
CA GLY A 62 22.14 -3.14 23.64
C GLY A 62 21.20 -3.98 22.76
N SER A 63 19.98 -4.28 23.21
CA SER A 63 18.95 -4.96 22.42
C SER A 63 17.91 -3.97 21.88
N TYR A 64 17.40 -4.21 20.67
CA TYR A 64 16.31 -3.43 20.09
C TYR A 64 14.99 -4.15 20.32
N THR A 65 14.16 -3.63 21.22
CA THR A 65 12.89 -4.21 21.62
C THR A 65 11.81 -3.14 21.75
N TYR A 66 10.60 -3.43 21.29
CA TYR A 66 9.42 -2.61 21.55
C TYR A 66 8.43 -3.43 22.37
N GLY A 67 8.29 -3.10 23.67
CA GLY A 67 7.62 -3.99 24.63
C GLY A 67 8.32 -5.35 24.71
N TYR A 68 7.57 -6.45 24.57
CA TYR A 68 8.10 -7.82 24.59
C TYR A 68 8.60 -8.33 23.23
N ARG A 69 8.44 -7.56 22.13
CA ARG A 69 8.85 -8.00 20.78
C ARG A 69 10.22 -7.47 20.40
N ARG A 70 11.06 -8.35 19.83
CA ARG A 70 12.33 -7.95 19.24
C ARG A 70 12.10 -7.19 17.94
N ILE A 71 12.78 -6.06 17.78
CA ILE A 71 12.85 -5.32 16.53
C ILE A 71 14.00 -5.94 15.73
N MET A 72 13.67 -6.67 14.67
CA MET A 72 14.69 -7.17 13.74
C MET A 72 15.43 -5.98 13.14
N PRO A 73 16.77 -6.01 13.03
CA PRO A 73 17.47 -5.02 12.23
C PRO A 73 16.98 -5.15 10.79
N LEU A 74 16.32 -4.10 10.30
CA LEU A 74 15.97 -3.98 8.89
C LEU A 74 17.29 -3.80 8.12
N LEU A 75 17.61 -4.77 7.26
CA LEU A 75 18.62 -4.70 6.20
C LEU A 75 18.19 -3.69 5.13
#